data_AF-A0A519IAQ3-F1
#
_entry.id   AF-A0A519IAQ3-F1
#
_cell.length_a   1.000
_cell.length_b   1.000
_cell.length_c   1.000
_cell.angle_alpha   90.00
_cell.angle_beta   90.00
_cell.angle_gamma   90.00
#
_symmetry.space_group_name_H-M   'P 1'
#
loop_
_entity.id
_entity.type
_entity.pdbx_description
1 polymer ?
#
loop_
_entity_poly.entity_id
_entity_poly.type
_entity_poly.pdbx_seq_one_letter_code
_entity_poly.pdbx_strand_id
1 'polypeptide(L)'
;MPGAGRHGGATAWWGKLHGLGPVIGLVLLCIAGTLLNSNFATYDNVMNVLTRTAFIGIIAVGMCFVIISGGIDLSVGSMAA
;
A
#
# COMPACT_ATOMS: atom_id res chain seq x y z
N MET A 1 -27.18 -22.69 37.45
CA MET A 1 -26.62 -23.62 36.43
C MET A 1 -26.92 -23.03 35.04
N PRO A 2 -26.24 -23.41 33.94
CA PRO A 2 -24.84 -23.19 33.56
C PRO A 2 -24.70 -22.46 32.19
N GLY A 3 -23.51 -21.92 31.93
CA GLY A 3 -22.79 -21.92 30.64
C GLY A 3 -23.46 -21.49 29.33
N ALA A 4 -22.91 -20.44 28.71
CA ALA A 4 -22.76 -20.38 27.24
C ALA A 4 -21.56 -19.48 26.88
N GLY A 5 -20.36 -20.04 27.03
CA GLY A 5 -19.23 -19.58 26.24
C GLY A 5 -19.41 -20.00 24.77
N ARG A 6 -18.65 -19.33 23.88
CA ARG A 6 -18.58 -19.50 22.41
C ARG A 6 -19.71 -18.68 21.76
N HIS A 7 -19.45 -17.59 21.03
CA HIS A 7 -18.78 -17.55 19.74
C HIS A 7 -18.25 -16.14 19.42
N GLY A 8 -17.02 -15.81 19.85
CA GLY A 8 -16.31 -14.58 19.44
C GLY A 8 -15.32 -14.78 18.28
N GLY A 9 -15.25 -16.00 17.73
CA GLY A 9 -14.23 -16.37 16.74
C GLY A 9 -14.52 -15.82 15.34
N ALA A 10 -15.69 -16.10 14.75
CA ALA A 10 -15.89 -15.88 13.31
C ALA A 10 -15.80 -14.40 12.87
N THR A 11 -16.23 -13.45 13.69
CA THR A 11 -16.23 -12.01 13.35
C THR A 11 -14.87 -11.34 13.58
N ALA A 12 -14.09 -11.81 14.55
CA ALA A 12 -12.75 -11.29 14.83
C ALA A 12 -11.73 -11.65 13.75
N TRP A 13 -11.91 -12.78 13.06
CA TRP A 13 -11.06 -13.18 11.94
C TRP A 13 -11.39 -12.35 10.69
N TRP A 14 -12.66 -12.04 10.45
CA TRP A 14 -13.08 -11.19 9.33
C TRP A 14 -12.48 -9.77 9.41
N GLY A 15 -12.44 -9.17 10.60
CA GLY A 15 -11.79 -7.87 10.83
C GLY A 15 -10.27 -7.89 10.61
N LYS A 16 -9.58 -8.98 10.98
CA LYS A 16 -8.14 -9.15 10.75
C LYS A 16 -7.82 -9.39 9.26
N LEU A 17 -8.69 -10.10 8.55
CA LEU A 17 -8.54 -10.32 7.10
C LEU A 17 -8.66 -9.01 6.30
N HIS A 18 -9.51 -8.07 6.73
CA HIS A 18 -9.63 -6.76 6.07
C HIS A 18 -8.34 -5.93 6.18
N GLY A 19 -7.62 -5.98 7.31
CA GLY A 19 -6.32 -5.31 7.47
C GLY A 19 -5.19 -5.93 6.64
N LEU A 20 -5.31 -7.22 6.32
CA LEU A 20 -4.34 -7.96 5.50
C LEU A 20 -4.72 -7.99 4.00
N GLY A 21 -5.89 -7.49 3.64
CA GLY A 21 -6.41 -7.48 2.26
C GLY A 21 -5.40 -6.97 1.22
N PRO A 22 -4.73 -5.82 1.44
CA PRO A 22 -3.73 -5.30 0.50
C PRO A 22 -2.52 -6.23 0.33
N VAL A 23 -2.06 -6.84 1.42
CA VAL A 23 -0.91 -7.76 1.40
C VAL A 23 -1.28 -9.07 0.69
N ILE A 24 -2.46 -9.62 0.99
CA ILE A 24 -2.99 -10.82 0.33
C ILE A 24 -3.18 -10.55 -1.17
N GLY A 25 -3.73 -9.38 -1.53
CA GLY A 25 -3.89 -8.95 -2.92
C GLY A 25 -2.55 -8.84 -3.65
N LEU A 26 -1.53 -8.26 -3.02
CA LEU A 26 -0.17 -8.16 -3.57
C LEU A 26 0.42 -9.54 -3.85
N VAL A 27 0.31 -10.48 -2.89
CA VAL A 27 0.84 -11.84 -3.04
C VAL A 27 0.15 -12.57 -4.20
N LEU A 28 -1.18 -12.50 -4.27
CA LEU A 28 -1.94 -13.11 -5.37
C LEU A 28 -1.56 -12.51 -6.73
N LEU A 29 -1.37 -11.19 -6.79
CA LEU A 29 -0.96 -10.50 -8.01
C LEU A 29 0.44 -10.96 -8.46
N CYS A 30 1.39 -11.10 -7.53
CA CYS A 30 2.74 -11.60 -7.84
C CYS A 30 2.71 -13.04 -8.37
N ILE A 31 1.92 -13.91 -7.76
CA ILE A 31 1.75 -15.31 -8.22
C ILE A 31 1.14 -15.33 -9.62
N ALA A 32 0.03 -14.61 -9.82
CA ALA A 32 -0.63 -14.53 -11.12
C ALA A 32 0.30 -13.95 -12.20
N GLY A 33 1.05 -12.88 -11.90
CA GLY A 33 2.01 -12.27 -12.81
C GLY A 33 3.13 -13.24 -13.21
N THR A 34 3.65 -14.01 -12.26
CA THR A 34 4.70 -15.02 -12.52
C THR A 34 4.18 -16.19 -13.36
N LEU A 35 2.94 -16.63 -13.14
CA LEU A 35 2.31 -17.71 -13.92
C LEU A 35 1.98 -17.28 -15.35
N LEU A 36 1.55 -16.03 -15.54
CA LEU A 36 1.21 -15.48 -16.86
C LEU A 36 2.45 -15.11 -17.68
N ASN A 37 3.53 -14.70 -17.02
CA ASN A 37 4.77 -14.33 -17.70
C ASN A 37 5.99 -14.74 -16.86
N SER A 38 6.77 -15.69 -17.36
CA SER A 38 7.98 -16.16 -16.69
C SER A 38 9.05 -15.06 -16.53
N ASN A 39 9.03 -14.01 -17.34
CA ASN A 39 9.94 -12.86 -17.22
C ASN A 39 9.53 -11.89 -16.10
N PHE A 40 8.32 -12.02 -15.56
CA PHE A 40 7.82 -11.12 -14.52
C PHE A 40 8.70 -11.15 -13.26
N ALA A 41 9.09 -12.34 -12.83
CA ALA A 41 9.89 -12.55 -11.61
C ALA A 41 11.40 -12.64 -11.87
N THR A 42 11.86 -12.38 -13.09
CA THR A 42 13.29 -12.36 -13.42
C THR A 42 14.00 -11.21 -12.70
N TYR A 43 15.25 -11.43 -12.29
CA TYR A 43 16.06 -10.45 -11.58
C TYR A 43 16.10 -9.09 -12.30
N ASP A 44 16.31 -9.08 -13.61
CA ASP A 44 16.36 -7.84 -14.40
C ASP A 44 15.04 -7.06 -14.36
N ASN A 45 13.90 -7.76 -14.49
CA ASN A 45 12.60 -7.11 -14.46
C ASN A 45 12.27 -6.58 -13.05
N VAL A 46 12.59 -7.36 -12.01
CA VAL A 46 12.42 -6.94 -10.61
C VAL A 46 13.28 -5.71 -10.32
N MET A 47 14.55 -5.71 -10.73
CA MET A 47 15.45 -4.57 -10.54
C MET A 47 14.99 -3.33 -11.32
N ASN A 48 14.48 -3.50 -12.53
CA ASN A 48 13.92 -2.41 -13.32
C ASN A 48 12.66 -1.80 -12.65
N VAL A 49 11.76 -2.65 -12.15
CA VAL A 49 10.55 -2.22 -11.42
C VAL A 49 10.92 -1.52 -10.11
N LEU A 50 11.85 -2.08 -9.34
CA LEU A 50 12.32 -1.48 -8.08
C LEU A 50 12.96 -0.12 -8.32
N THR A 51 13.86 -0.01 -9.30
CA THR A 51 14.56 1.24 -9.59
C THR A 51 13.59 2.34 -10.05
N ARG A 52 12.65 2.01 -10.95
CA ARG A 52 11.62 2.94 -11.41
C ARG A 52 10.70 3.38 -10.27
N THR A 53 10.24 2.42 -9.46
CA THR A 53 9.36 2.71 -8.31
C THR A 53 10.08 3.52 -7.24
N ALA A 54 11.35 3.24 -6.97
CA ALA A 54 12.18 3.98 -6.03
C ALA A 54 12.33 5.45 -6.46
N PHE A 55 12.60 5.71 -7.74
CA PHE A 55 12.69 7.07 -8.27
C PHE A 55 11.38 7.84 -8.05
N ILE A 56 10.24 7.24 -8.41
CA ILE A 56 8.91 7.83 -8.22
C ILE A 56 8.63 8.04 -6.71
N GLY A 57 8.99 7.07 -5.87
CA GLY A 57 8.82 7.15 -4.42
C GLY A 57 9.61 8.30 -3.79
N ILE A 58 10.87 8.50 -4.19
CA ILE A 58 11.70 9.63 -3.73
C ILE A 58 11.06 10.96 -4.13
N ILE A 59 10.57 11.08 -5.36
CA ILE A 59 9.85 12.28 -5.81
C ILE A 59 8.58 12.48 -4.98
N ALA A 60 7.79 11.43 -4.76
CA ALA A 60 6.56 11.51 -3.96
C ALA A 60 6.81 11.95 -2.51
N VAL A 61 7.93 11.51 -1.90
CA VAL A 61 8.37 12.00 -0.58
C VAL A 61 8.71 13.50 -0.64
N GLY A 62 9.44 13.94 -1.67
CA GLY A 62 9.69 15.35 -1.92
C GLY A 62 8.40 16.16 -2.08
N MET A 63 7.41 15.62 -2.80
CA MET A 63 6.09 16.23 -2.95
C MET A 63 5.31 16.30 -1.63
N CYS A 64 5.46 15.32 -0.72
CA CYS A 64 4.87 15.42 0.62
C CYS A 64 5.45 16.61 1.40
N PHE A 65 6.77 16.84 1.32
CA PHE A 65 7.39 18.00 1.94
C PHE A 65 6.91 19.32 1.32
N VAL A 66 6.73 19.36 0.00
CA VAL A 66 6.16 20.52 -0.72
C VAL A 66 4.73 20.84 -0.26
N ILE A 67 3.88 19.81 -0.12
CA ILE A 67 2.50 19.95 0.35
C ILE A 67 2.47 20.48 1.77
N ILE A 68 3.28 19.89 2.68
CA ILE A 68 3.34 20.30 4.09
C ILE A 68 3.95 21.70 4.24
N SER A 69 4.92 22.06 3.40
CA SER A 69 5.57 23.38 3.44
C SER A 69 4.69 24.52 2.89
N GLY A 70 3.50 24.22 2.37
CA GLY A 70 2.56 25.22 1.84
C GLY A 70 3.08 26.01 0.64
N GLY A 71 4.15 25.52 0.02
CA GLY A 71 4.97 26.25 -0.97
C GLY A 71 4.46 26.18 -2.41
N ILE A 72 3.46 25.35 -2.69
CA ILE A 72 2.78 25.37 -4.00
C ILE A 72 1.31 25.73 -3.91
N ASP A 73 0.61 25.54 -2.79
CA ASP A 73 -0.76 26.10 -2.64
C ASP A 73 -1.28 26.07 -1.18
N LEU A 74 -0.86 26.98 -0.28
CA LEU A 74 -1.62 27.31 0.96
C LEU A 74 -1.11 28.55 1.73
N SER A 75 0.14 29.01 1.56
CA SER A 75 0.68 30.15 2.36
C SER A 75 0.47 31.54 1.76
N VAL A 76 0.11 31.66 0.47
CA VAL A 76 -0.34 32.93 -0.13
C VAL A 76 -1.86 33.13 -0.09
N GLY A 77 -2.63 32.06 0.18
CA GLY A 77 -4.10 32.12 0.31
C GLY A 77 -4.60 32.56 1.69
N SER A 78 -3.81 32.39 2.77
CA SER A 78 -4.19 32.81 4.13
C SER A 78 -3.75 34.22 4.51
N MET A 79 -2.89 34.87 3.70
CA MET A 79 -2.56 36.30 3.87
C MET A 79 -3.39 37.23 2.96
N ALA A 80 -4.08 36.66 1.96
CA ALA A 80 -4.95 37.40 1.05
C ALA A 80 -6.45 37.26 1.40
N ALA A 81 -6.78 36.53 2.47
CA ALA A 81 -8.12 36.37 3.04
C ALA A 81 -8.21 37.04 4.41
#